data_AF-A0A382RZR7-F1
#
_entry.id   AF-A0A382RZR7-F1
#
_cell.length_a   1.000
_cell.length_b   1.000
_cell.length_c   1.000
_cell.angle_alpha   90.00
_cell.angle_beta   90.00
_cell.angle_gamma   90.00
#
_symmetry.space_group_name_H-M   'P 1'
#
loop_
_entity.id
_entity.type
_entity.pdbx_description
1 polymer ?
#
loop_
_entity_poly.entity_id
_entity_poly.type
_entity_poly.pdbx_seq_one_letter_code
_entity_poly.pdbx_strand_id
1 'polypeptide(L)'
;MDKEAISRITSEPLLTPFPMEGSVSGHHRSPHKGSSVEFAEYREYVAGEDPRRMDWRVYARSDRYYLKEFEAETNLRCYLALDCSGSMGFGATESKLEYAKRLAATFAYLIIGQGDAAGLWAIRDKKSFELPAKRNPAQIQEMLETMGPLKPKGSPSLVDSLHDLAERVRPRGMTVVISDFLDEPKDLIDAIHHLRDRRHDVV
;
A
#
# COMPACT_ATOMS: atom_id res chain seq x y z
N MET A 1 -10.92 -15.56 -10.41
CA MET A 1 -9.79 -15.42 -9.46
C MET A 1 -9.91 -16.51 -8.42
N ASP A 2 -8.81 -17.16 -8.09
CA ASP A 2 -8.79 -18.29 -7.16
C ASP A 2 -9.04 -17.81 -5.72
N LYS A 3 -10.15 -18.26 -5.12
CA LYS A 3 -10.57 -17.84 -3.77
C LYS A 3 -9.60 -18.34 -2.70
N GLU A 4 -8.93 -19.46 -2.94
CA GLU A 4 -8.02 -20.07 -1.97
C GLU A 4 -6.70 -19.28 -1.88
N ALA A 5 -6.20 -18.80 -3.02
CA ALA A 5 -5.02 -17.94 -3.08
C ALA A 5 -5.27 -16.57 -2.40
N ILE A 6 -6.45 -15.97 -2.62
CA ILE A 6 -6.82 -14.71 -1.96
C ILE A 6 -6.85 -14.89 -0.44
N SER A 7 -7.47 -15.96 0.06
CA SER A 7 -7.58 -16.25 1.50
C SER A 7 -6.21 -16.31 2.21
N ARG A 8 -5.22 -16.95 1.59
CA ARG A 8 -3.85 -17.06 2.14
C ARG A 8 -3.09 -15.74 2.14
N ILE A 9 -3.33 -14.88 1.16
CA ILE A 9 -2.68 -13.57 1.08
C ILE A 9 -3.37 -12.58 2.04
N THR A 10 -4.70 -12.65 2.20
CA THR A 10 -5.43 -11.81 3.16
C THR A 10 -5.12 -12.11 4.62
N SER A 11 -4.60 -13.31 4.94
CA SER A 11 -4.25 -13.65 6.32
C SER A 11 -2.94 -13.03 6.81
N GLU A 12 -2.07 -12.53 5.91
CA GLU A 12 -0.84 -11.86 6.29
C GLU A 12 -0.92 -10.37 5.93
N PRO A 13 -0.83 -9.45 6.91
CA PRO A 13 -0.85 -8.03 6.65
C PRO A 13 0.39 -7.63 5.85
N LEU A 14 0.23 -6.69 4.92
CA LEU A 14 1.32 -6.18 4.12
C LEU A 14 2.09 -5.14 4.95
N LEU A 15 3.16 -5.61 5.61
CA LEU A 15 3.95 -4.82 6.57
C LEU A 15 5.21 -4.24 5.90
N THR A 16 5.53 -2.98 6.23
CA THR A 16 6.84 -2.37 5.95
C THR A 16 7.72 -2.54 7.18
N PRO A 17 9.00 -2.91 7.04
CA PRO A 17 9.94 -2.86 8.15
C PRO A 17 10.30 -1.40 8.53
N PHE A 18 10.01 -0.43 7.66
CA PHE A 18 10.34 0.99 7.85
C PHE A 18 9.20 1.80 8.47
N PRO A 19 9.51 2.83 9.29
CA PRO A 19 8.52 3.70 9.87
C PRO A 19 7.81 4.58 8.83
N MET A 20 6.49 4.67 8.90
CA MET A 20 5.64 5.35 7.90
C MET A 20 5.15 6.70 8.41
N GLU A 21 5.19 7.73 7.57
CA GLU A 21 4.68 9.06 7.91
C GLU A 21 3.17 9.16 7.69
N GLY A 22 2.44 9.45 8.77
CA GLY A 22 1.03 9.80 8.75
C GLY A 22 0.57 10.28 10.12
N SER A 23 -0.60 10.91 10.18
CA SER A 23 -1.16 11.53 11.39
C SER A 23 -1.90 10.57 12.34
N VAL A 24 -1.94 9.27 12.01
CA VAL A 24 -2.77 8.27 12.70
C VAL A 24 -1.91 7.09 13.22
N SER A 25 -2.34 6.30 14.19
CA SER A 25 -1.49 5.26 14.83
C SER A 25 -1.92 3.84 14.44
N GLY A 26 -1.06 3.07 13.78
CA GLY A 26 -1.37 1.68 13.38
C GLY A 26 -0.17 0.72 13.34
N HIS A 27 -0.29 -0.39 12.60
CA HIS A 27 0.69 -1.50 12.56
C HIS A 27 2.11 -1.10 12.10
N HIS A 28 2.25 0.08 11.50
CA HIS A 28 3.54 0.64 11.11
C HIS A 28 3.97 1.68 12.14
N ARG A 29 5.23 1.63 12.57
CA ARG A 29 5.77 2.63 13.50
C ARG A 29 5.73 4.02 12.84
N SER A 30 4.93 4.93 13.37
CA SER A 30 5.03 6.35 12.99
C SER A 30 6.25 6.99 13.67
N PRO A 31 7.02 7.88 13.01
CA PRO A 31 8.04 8.69 13.65
C PRO A 31 7.44 9.70 14.66
N HIS A 32 6.15 10.03 14.52
CA HIS A 32 5.47 11.04 15.32
C HIS A 32 4.58 10.37 16.37
N LYS A 33 4.76 10.75 17.64
CA LYS A 33 3.93 10.29 18.77
C LYS A 33 2.57 11.00 18.78
N GLY A 34 1.69 10.66 17.84
CA GLY A 34 0.29 11.11 17.82
C GLY A 34 -0.61 10.07 18.48
N SER A 35 -1.14 10.39 19.66
CA SER A 35 -2.04 9.54 20.43
C SER A 35 -3.50 9.83 20.08
N SER A 36 -4.04 9.16 19.07
CA SER A 36 -5.49 8.98 18.94
C SER A 36 -5.70 7.59 18.35
N VAL A 37 -6.26 6.72 19.17
CA VAL A 37 -6.71 5.40 18.76
C VAL A 37 -8.21 5.40 18.98
N GLU A 38 -8.98 5.40 17.90
CA GLU A 38 -10.44 5.36 17.97
C GLU A 38 -10.88 4.03 18.61
N PHE A 39 -11.94 4.10 19.40
CA PHE A 39 -12.48 2.97 20.18
C PHE A 39 -13.19 1.99 19.24
N ALA A 40 -12.79 0.71 19.24
CA ALA A 40 -13.42 -0.32 18.40
C ALA A 40 -14.61 -0.98 19.10
N GLU A 41 -14.35 -1.68 20.21
CA GLU A 41 -15.39 -2.40 20.96
C GLU A 41 -14.94 -2.69 22.41
N TYR A 42 -15.89 -3.04 23.28
CA TYR A 42 -15.60 -3.59 24.60
C TYR A 42 -15.60 -5.11 24.53
N ARG A 43 -14.46 -5.74 24.79
CA ARG A 43 -14.38 -7.20 24.96
C ARG A 43 -14.31 -7.56 26.44
N GLU A 44 -15.01 -8.61 26.86
CA GLU A 44 -14.92 -9.10 28.23
C GLU A 44 -13.48 -9.62 28.52
N TYR A 45 -12.94 -9.18 29.64
CA TYR A 45 -11.59 -9.52 30.08
C TYR A 45 -11.46 -11.02 30.38
N VAL A 46 -10.36 -11.63 29.93
CA VAL A 46 -10.01 -13.00 30.27
C VAL A 46 -8.79 -13.01 31.18
N ALA A 47 -8.76 -13.93 32.15
CA ALA A 47 -7.65 -14.05 33.08
C ALA A 47 -6.33 -14.33 32.33
N GLY A 48 -5.33 -13.47 32.56
CA GLY A 48 -4.02 -13.53 31.89
C GLY A 48 -3.72 -12.33 31.00
N GLU A 49 -4.69 -11.46 30.76
CA GLU A 49 -4.52 -10.25 29.95
C GLU A 49 -4.03 -9.05 30.79
N ASP A 50 -3.45 -8.04 30.13
CA ASP A 50 -2.88 -6.86 30.82
C ASP A 50 -3.98 -5.98 31.46
N PRO A 51 -4.03 -5.86 32.80
CA PRO A 51 -5.05 -5.06 33.49
C PRO A 51 -4.98 -3.56 33.18
N ARG A 52 -3.86 -3.08 32.60
CA ARG A 52 -3.70 -1.68 32.19
C ARG A 52 -4.60 -1.28 31.02
N ARG A 53 -5.09 -2.26 30.25
CA ARG A 53 -6.01 -2.07 29.12
C ARG A 53 -7.49 -2.05 29.53
N MET A 54 -7.76 -2.18 30.83
CA MET A 54 -9.10 -2.29 31.38
C MET A 54 -9.77 -0.91 31.51
N ASP A 55 -11.03 -0.81 31.10
CA ASP A 55 -11.81 0.41 31.26
C ASP A 55 -12.49 0.44 32.64
N TRP A 56 -11.85 1.13 33.59
CA TRP A 56 -12.36 1.28 34.95
C TRP A 56 -13.68 2.07 35.03
N ARG A 57 -14.04 2.88 34.02
CA ARG A 57 -15.32 3.60 34.00
C ARG A 57 -16.47 2.69 33.59
N VAL A 58 -16.22 1.74 32.68
CA VAL A 58 -17.20 0.70 32.34
C VAL A 58 -17.38 -0.25 33.51
N TYR A 59 -16.28 -0.69 34.13
CA TYR A 59 -16.34 -1.52 35.35
C TYR A 59 -17.22 -0.89 36.44
N ALA A 60 -17.05 0.40 36.72
CA ALA A 60 -17.84 1.13 37.71
C ALA A 60 -19.36 1.20 37.41
N ARG A 61 -19.80 0.89 36.18
CA ARG A 61 -21.21 0.92 35.76
C ARG A 61 -21.82 -0.45 35.54
N SER A 62 -21.02 -1.44 35.14
CA SER A 62 -21.51 -2.75 34.72
C SER A 62 -21.11 -3.89 35.65
N ASP A 63 -20.20 -3.65 36.61
CA ASP A 63 -19.59 -4.67 37.48
C ASP A 63 -18.97 -5.85 36.71
N ARG A 64 -18.59 -5.59 35.45
CA ARG A 64 -17.96 -6.53 34.54
C ARG A 64 -16.65 -5.95 34.02
N TYR A 65 -15.65 -6.82 33.90
CA TYR A 65 -14.32 -6.44 33.42
C TYR A 65 -14.33 -6.39 31.90
N TYR A 66 -14.21 -5.19 31.34
CA TYR A 66 -14.09 -4.98 29.90
C TYR A 66 -12.72 -4.40 29.54
N LEU A 67 -12.10 -4.99 28.52
CA LEU A 67 -10.94 -4.43 27.84
C LEU A 67 -11.42 -3.47 26.77
N LYS A 68 -10.71 -2.34 26.67
CA LYS A 68 -10.89 -1.40 25.58
C LYS A 68 -10.12 -1.92 24.37
N GLU A 69 -10.83 -2.47 23.37
CA GLU A 69 -10.22 -2.79 22.09
C GLU A 69 -10.15 -1.55 21.21
N PHE A 70 -9.01 -1.41 20.56
CA PHE A 70 -8.62 -0.25 19.80
C PHE A 70 -8.43 -0.71 18.36
N GLU A 71 -9.10 -0.05 17.41
CA GLU A 71 -8.85 -0.33 15.99
C GLU A 71 -7.49 0.28 15.66
N ALA A 72 -6.54 -0.55 15.23
CA ALA A 72 -5.21 -0.07 14.87
C ALA A 72 -5.28 0.55 13.46
N GLU A 73 -5.45 1.87 13.38
CA GLU A 73 -5.48 2.58 12.11
C GLU A 73 -4.10 2.63 11.45
N THR A 74 -3.86 1.75 10.47
CA THR A 74 -2.61 1.72 9.69
C THR A 74 -2.40 3.00 8.89
N ASN A 75 -1.14 3.45 8.84
CA ASN A 75 -0.72 4.70 8.21
C ASN A 75 -0.04 4.49 6.86
N LEU A 76 -0.06 3.26 6.34
CA LEU A 76 0.68 2.93 5.14
C LEU A 76 -0.05 3.56 3.95
N ARG A 77 0.74 4.30 3.17
CA ARG A 77 0.37 4.70 1.82
C ARG A 77 1.24 3.89 0.87
N CYS A 78 0.60 3.12 0.01
CA CYS A 78 1.27 2.31 -0.98
C CYS A 78 0.99 2.87 -2.38
N TYR A 79 2.04 3.14 -3.14
CA TYR A 79 1.95 3.49 -4.56
C TYR A 79 2.38 2.29 -5.40
N LEU A 80 1.49 1.87 -6.31
CA LEU A 80 1.78 0.83 -7.29
C LEU A 80 2.36 1.49 -8.54
N ALA A 81 3.68 1.39 -8.71
CA ALA A 81 4.38 1.88 -9.89
C ALA A 81 4.28 0.85 -11.01
N LEU A 82 3.37 1.09 -11.96
CA LEU A 82 3.03 0.15 -13.03
C LEU A 82 3.72 0.55 -14.33
N ASP A 83 4.66 -0.28 -14.78
CA ASP A 83 5.30 -0.11 -16.08
C ASP A 83 4.35 -0.46 -17.24
N CYS A 84 4.12 0.50 -18.12
CA CYS A 84 3.32 0.37 -19.34
C CYS A 84 4.16 0.62 -20.60
N SER A 85 5.47 0.43 -20.54
CA SER A 85 6.39 0.52 -21.67
C SER A 85 6.07 -0.53 -22.76
N GLY A 86 6.71 -0.38 -23.93
CA GLY A 86 6.50 -1.30 -25.05
C GLY A 86 6.89 -2.75 -24.76
N SER A 87 7.90 -3.00 -23.91
CA SER A 87 8.34 -4.36 -23.54
C SER A 87 7.27 -5.12 -22.76
N MET A 88 6.44 -4.40 -22.00
CA MET A 88 5.31 -4.97 -21.26
C MET A 88 4.19 -5.49 -22.19
N GLY A 89 4.27 -5.23 -23.50
CA GLY A 89 3.38 -5.83 -24.49
C GLY A 89 3.69 -7.29 -24.84
N PHE A 90 4.81 -7.83 -24.37
CA PHE A 90 5.19 -9.22 -24.67
C PHE A 90 4.24 -10.23 -24.03
N GLY A 91 3.86 -11.28 -24.78
CA GLY A 91 3.04 -12.39 -24.30
C GLY A 91 2.08 -12.92 -25.38
N ALA A 92 1.86 -14.24 -25.42
CA ALA A 92 1.07 -14.89 -26.48
C ALA A 92 -0.44 -14.91 -26.19
N THR A 93 -0.83 -15.31 -24.97
CA THR A 93 -2.24 -15.38 -24.54
C THR A 93 -2.65 -14.16 -23.70
N GLU A 94 -1.75 -13.68 -22.86
CA GLU A 94 -1.88 -12.49 -22.02
C GLU A 94 -0.55 -11.73 -22.10
N SER A 95 -0.61 -10.40 -22.22
CA SER A 95 0.61 -9.58 -22.19
C SER A 95 1.13 -9.40 -20.76
N LYS A 96 2.42 -9.15 -20.58
CA LYS A 96 2.99 -8.80 -19.26
C LYS A 96 2.24 -7.65 -18.61
N LEU A 97 1.79 -6.65 -19.38
CA LEU A 97 1.01 -5.53 -18.87
C LEU A 97 -0.35 -5.98 -18.31
N GLU A 98 -1.08 -6.85 -19.02
CA GLU A 98 -2.37 -7.34 -18.51
C GLU A 98 -2.21 -8.14 -17.22
N TYR A 99 -1.16 -8.95 -17.13
CA TYR A 99 -0.79 -9.63 -15.89
C TYR A 99 -0.43 -8.63 -14.78
N ALA A 100 0.38 -7.62 -15.09
CA ALA A 100 0.79 -6.57 -14.16
C ALA A 100 -0.39 -5.74 -13.64
N LYS A 101 -1.39 -5.42 -14.49
CA LYS A 101 -2.64 -4.77 -14.07
C LYS A 101 -3.42 -5.62 -13.07
N ARG A 102 -3.50 -6.94 -13.28
CA ARG A 102 -4.17 -7.86 -12.36
C ARG A 102 -3.44 -7.96 -11.02
N LEU A 103 -2.10 -7.97 -11.05
CA LEU A 103 -1.28 -7.93 -9.85
C LEU A 103 -1.50 -6.62 -9.08
N ALA A 104 -1.46 -5.48 -9.77
CA ALA A 104 -1.71 -4.17 -9.19
C ALA A 104 -3.12 -4.07 -8.58
N ALA A 105 -4.14 -4.55 -9.28
CA ALA A 105 -5.52 -4.61 -8.77
C ALA A 105 -5.63 -5.48 -7.51
N THR A 106 -4.91 -6.60 -7.46
CA THR A 106 -4.88 -7.49 -6.30
C THR A 106 -4.22 -6.81 -5.11
N PHE A 107 -3.07 -6.15 -5.30
CA PHE A 107 -2.44 -5.35 -4.25
C PHE A 107 -3.36 -4.25 -3.76
N ALA A 108 -3.98 -3.48 -4.66
CA ALA A 108 -4.90 -2.41 -4.28
C ALA A 108 -6.06 -2.93 -3.42
N TYR A 109 -6.64 -4.08 -3.78
CA TYR A 109 -7.69 -4.73 -3.00
C TYR A 109 -7.21 -5.12 -1.59
N LEU A 110 -6.02 -5.71 -1.47
CA LEU A 110 -5.45 -6.11 -0.18
C LEU A 110 -5.11 -4.91 0.71
N ILE A 111 -4.44 -3.90 0.14
CA ILE A 111 -4.03 -2.67 0.84
C ILE A 111 -5.25 -1.91 1.36
N ILE A 112 -6.28 -1.74 0.53
CA ILE A 112 -7.50 -1.05 0.96
C ILE A 112 -8.29 -1.92 1.95
N GLY A 113 -8.31 -3.24 1.75
CA GLY A 113 -8.97 -4.19 2.65
C GLY A 113 -8.39 -4.21 4.07
N GLN A 114 -7.09 -3.91 4.23
CA GLN A 114 -6.42 -3.77 5.53
C GLN A 114 -6.51 -2.36 6.13
N GLY A 115 -7.23 -1.42 5.49
CA GLY A 115 -7.42 -0.04 5.98
C GLY A 115 -6.37 0.98 5.50
N ASP A 116 -5.45 0.58 4.62
CA ASP A 116 -4.38 1.43 4.10
C ASP A 116 -4.75 2.15 2.80
N ALA A 117 -3.93 3.13 2.42
CA ALA A 117 -4.17 3.91 1.20
C ALA A 117 -3.43 3.30 0.01
N ALA A 118 -4.12 3.05 -1.10
CA ALA A 118 -3.52 2.60 -2.35
C ALA A 118 -3.58 3.70 -3.42
N GLY A 119 -2.46 3.98 -4.06
CA GLY A 119 -2.32 4.89 -5.21
C GLY A 119 -1.71 4.17 -6.41
N LEU A 120 -1.83 4.77 -7.59
CA LEU A 120 -1.26 4.26 -8.84
C LEU A 120 -0.28 5.27 -9.41
N TRP A 121 0.87 4.79 -9.86
CA TRP A 121 1.81 5.54 -10.66
C TRP A 121 2.03 4.80 -11.97
N ALA A 122 1.30 5.20 -13.02
CA ALA A 122 1.37 4.53 -14.31
C ALA A 122 2.46 5.17 -15.18
N ILE A 123 3.42 4.35 -15.60
CA ILE A 123 4.63 4.76 -16.33
C ILE A 123 4.43 4.48 -17.80
N ARG A 124 4.46 5.50 -18.66
CA ARG A 124 4.23 5.29 -20.09
C ARG A 124 5.04 6.27 -20.93
N ASP A 125 6.04 5.75 -21.64
CA ASP A 125 6.94 6.58 -22.45
C ASP A 125 7.52 7.71 -21.55
N LYS A 126 7.73 8.92 -22.04
CA LYS A 126 8.22 10.05 -21.22
C LYS A 126 7.18 10.69 -20.30
N LYS A 127 6.06 10.01 -20.00
CA LYS A 127 4.99 10.55 -19.18
C LYS A 127 4.57 9.57 -18.10
N SER A 128 4.44 10.10 -16.89
CA SER A 128 3.88 9.38 -15.75
C SER A 128 2.51 9.95 -15.42
N PHE A 129 1.57 9.09 -15.06
CA PHE A 129 0.27 9.47 -14.55
C PHE A 129 0.14 9.04 -13.10
N GLU A 130 -0.27 9.97 -12.24
CA GLU A 130 -0.50 9.70 -10.83
C GLU A 130 -2.01 9.63 -10.54
N LEU A 131 -2.42 8.55 -9.88
CA LEU A 131 -3.63 8.50 -9.09
C LEU A 131 -3.25 8.55 -7.61
N PRO A 132 -3.59 9.63 -6.87
CA PRO A 132 -3.21 9.78 -5.48
C PRO A 132 -3.71 8.64 -4.60
N ALA A 133 -2.92 8.27 -3.59
CA ALA A 133 -3.31 7.21 -2.66
C ALA A 133 -4.48 7.61 -1.75
N LYS A 134 -5.57 6.83 -1.79
CA LYS A 134 -6.75 6.98 -0.92
C LYS A 134 -7.11 5.64 -0.25
N ARG A 135 -7.74 5.71 0.92
CA ARG A 135 -8.16 4.54 1.73
C ARG A 135 -9.56 4.03 1.41
N ASN A 136 -10.35 4.78 0.65
CA ASN A 136 -11.76 4.46 0.48
C ASN A 136 -11.95 3.24 -0.46
N PRO A 137 -13.00 2.41 -0.28
CA PRO A 137 -13.26 1.27 -1.16
C PRO A 137 -13.47 1.64 -2.64
N ALA A 138 -13.99 2.84 -2.93
CA ALA A 138 -14.21 3.33 -4.29
C ALA A 138 -12.89 3.52 -5.08
N GLN A 139 -11.77 3.70 -4.38
CA GLN A 139 -10.43 3.82 -4.97
C GLN A 139 -10.07 2.57 -5.79
N ILE A 140 -10.54 1.37 -5.39
CA ILE A 140 -10.31 0.14 -6.16
C ILE A 140 -10.90 0.29 -7.57
N GLN A 141 -12.14 0.77 -7.65
CA GLN A 141 -12.81 0.99 -8.93
C GLN A 141 -12.10 2.09 -9.75
N GLU A 142 -11.73 3.20 -9.12
CA GLU A 142 -10.98 4.30 -9.77
C GLU A 142 -9.64 3.79 -10.36
N MET A 143 -8.92 2.94 -9.62
CA MET A 143 -7.69 2.29 -10.10
C MET A 143 -7.95 1.35 -11.28
N LEU A 144 -9.00 0.52 -11.23
CA LEU A 144 -9.37 -0.39 -12.31
C LEU A 144 -9.76 0.37 -13.59
N GLU A 145 -10.57 1.43 -13.46
CA GLU A 145 -10.97 2.30 -14.57
C GLU A 145 -9.77 3.04 -15.18
N THR A 146 -8.82 3.45 -14.34
CA THR A 146 -7.57 4.08 -14.79
C THR A 146 -6.66 3.09 -15.52
N MET A 147 -6.51 1.87 -15.00
CA MET A 147 -5.62 0.86 -15.57
C MET A 147 -6.19 0.21 -16.83
N GLY A 148 -7.52 0.03 -16.91
CA GLY A 148 -8.20 -0.61 -18.03
C GLY A 148 -7.73 -0.15 -19.42
N PRO A 149 -7.78 1.17 -19.74
CA PRO A 149 -7.41 1.68 -21.05
C PRO A 149 -5.90 1.74 -21.31
N LEU A 150 -5.04 1.49 -20.31
CA LEU A 150 -3.59 1.54 -20.51
C LEU A 150 -3.16 0.47 -21.51
N LYS A 151 -2.30 0.86 -22.45
CA LYS A 151 -1.75 -0.03 -23.49
C LYS A 151 -0.24 0.08 -23.48
N PRO A 152 0.48 -1.03 -23.73
CA PRO A 152 1.93 -1.03 -23.77
C PRO A 152 2.40 -0.09 -24.88
N LYS A 153 3.22 0.90 -24.54
CA LYS A 153 3.70 1.88 -25.53
C LYS A 153 4.96 2.59 -25.05
N GLY A 154 5.82 2.90 -26.00
CA GLY A 154 6.99 3.74 -25.80
C GLY A 154 8.24 2.92 -25.48
N SER A 155 9.36 3.61 -25.35
CA SER A 155 10.59 3.03 -24.83
C SER A 155 10.49 2.85 -23.31
N PRO A 156 11.33 1.97 -22.73
CA PRO A 156 11.53 1.94 -21.28
C PRO A 156 11.90 3.35 -20.79
N SER A 157 11.23 3.76 -19.72
CA SER A 157 11.40 5.05 -19.05
C SER A 157 11.22 4.91 -17.54
N LEU A 158 11.41 3.69 -17.04
CA LEU A 158 11.18 3.34 -15.65
C LEU A 158 12.05 4.20 -14.74
N VAL A 159 13.35 4.31 -15.06
CA VAL A 159 14.33 5.08 -14.27
C VAL A 159 13.89 6.54 -14.09
N ASP A 160 13.65 7.26 -15.19
CA ASP A 160 13.21 8.66 -15.15
C ASP A 160 11.90 8.81 -14.36
N SER A 161 10.96 7.88 -14.57
CA SER A 161 9.67 7.89 -13.90
C SER A 161 9.76 7.61 -12.40
N LEU A 162 10.69 6.76 -11.96
CA LEU A 162 10.93 6.47 -10.54
C LEU A 162 11.58 7.67 -9.84
N HIS A 163 12.48 8.40 -10.51
CA HIS A 163 12.97 9.67 -9.98
C HIS A 163 11.86 10.71 -9.85
N ASP A 164 10.97 10.83 -10.85
CA ASP A 164 9.79 11.69 -10.78
C ASP A 164 8.87 11.30 -9.61
N LEU A 165 8.65 10.00 -9.40
CA LEU A 165 7.86 9.47 -8.29
C LEU A 165 8.46 9.90 -6.95
N ALA A 166 9.77 9.71 -6.77
CA ALA A 166 10.49 10.08 -5.55
C ALA A 166 10.35 11.57 -5.17
N GLU A 167 10.22 12.44 -6.18
CA GLU A 167 10.07 13.88 -5.97
C GLU A 167 8.62 14.31 -5.70
N ARG A 168 7.66 13.71 -6.40
CA ARG A 168 6.27 14.16 -6.44
C ARG A 168 5.40 13.53 -5.36
N VAL A 169 5.61 12.25 -5.06
CA VAL A 169 4.74 11.52 -4.15
C VAL A 169 5.07 11.88 -2.70
N ARG A 170 4.09 12.49 -2.02
CA ARG A 170 4.13 12.78 -0.57
C ARG A 170 2.76 12.52 0.07
N PRO A 171 2.67 12.00 1.31
CA PRO A 171 3.77 11.65 2.22
C PRO A 171 4.45 10.31 1.89
N ARG A 172 5.58 10.06 2.56
CA ARG A 172 6.47 8.90 2.37
C ARG A 172 5.72 7.57 2.54
N GLY A 173 5.93 6.66 1.61
CA GLY A 173 5.08 5.49 1.39
C GLY A 173 5.86 4.23 1.04
N MET A 174 5.16 3.10 0.94
CA MET A 174 5.67 1.94 0.22
C MET A 174 5.45 2.19 -1.28
N THR A 175 6.41 1.80 -2.10
CA THR A 175 6.33 1.83 -3.55
C THR A 175 6.58 0.42 -4.04
N VAL A 176 5.58 -0.19 -4.65
CA VAL A 176 5.69 -1.52 -5.28
C VAL A 176 5.92 -1.29 -6.76
N VAL A 177 7.08 -1.70 -7.28
CA VAL A 177 7.42 -1.53 -8.69
C VAL A 177 7.08 -2.79 -9.47
N ILE A 178 6.21 -2.65 -10.47
CA ILE A 178 5.72 -3.75 -11.31
C ILE A 178 6.22 -3.51 -12.74
N SER A 179 7.35 -4.12 -13.07
CA SER A 179 8.03 -3.98 -14.37
C SER A 179 8.74 -5.29 -14.74
N ASP A 180 9.18 -5.39 -16.00
CA ASP A 180 10.14 -6.39 -16.46
C ASP A 180 11.61 -5.94 -16.32
N PHE A 181 11.85 -4.74 -15.78
CA PHE A 181 13.16 -4.21 -15.37
C PHE A 181 14.24 -4.30 -16.46
N LEU A 182 13.86 -4.00 -17.70
CA LEU A 182 14.77 -4.07 -18.85
C LEU A 182 15.70 -2.85 -19.01
N ASP A 183 15.56 -1.83 -18.17
CA ASP A 183 16.49 -0.70 -18.09
C ASP A 183 17.88 -1.13 -17.58
N GLU A 184 18.89 -0.28 -17.80
CA GLU A 184 20.27 -0.55 -17.34
C GLU A 184 20.31 -0.74 -15.81
N PRO A 185 20.84 -1.87 -15.29
CA PRO A 185 20.79 -2.18 -13.86
C PRO A 185 21.39 -1.10 -12.96
N LYS A 186 22.47 -0.44 -13.42
CA LYS A 186 23.12 0.63 -12.67
C LYS A 186 22.18 1.82 -12.44
N ASP A 187 21.45 2.21 -13.47
CA ASP A 187 20.55 3.36 -13.43
C ASP A 187 19.28 3.04 -12.62
N LEU A 188 18.81 1.80 -12.71
CA LEU A 188 17.71 1.31 -11.87
C LEU A 188 18.06 1.35 -10.38
N ILE A 189 19.27 0.89 -10.01
CA ILE A 189 19.74 0.93 -8.62
C ILE A 189 19.81 2.38 -8.12
N ASP A 190 20.28 3.32 -8.95
CA ASP A 190 20.33 4.74 -8.61
C ASP A 190 18.92 5.31 -8.35
N ALA A 191 17.94 4.98 -9.20
CA ALA A 191 16.54 5.37 -8.99
C ALA A 191 15.94 4.79 -7.70
N ILE A 192 16.24 3.52 -7.37
CA ILE A 192 15.80 2.89 -6.12
C ILE A 192 16.45 3.57 -4.91
N HIS A 193 17.74 3.93 -4.99
CA HIS A 193 18.40 4.69 -3.94
C HIS A 193 17.76 6.07 -3.76
N HIS A 194 17.43 6.76 -4.85
CA HIS A 194 16.74 8.05 -4.77
C HIS A 194 15.39 7.93 -4.06
N LEU A 195 14.58 6.90 -4.37
CA LEU A 195 13.34 6.61 -3.65
C LEU A 195 13.57 6.39 -2.15
N ARG A 196 14.59 5.60 -1.80
CA ARG A 196 14.96 5.32 -0.40
C ARG A 196 15.48 6.56 0.34
N ASP A 197 16.24 7.42 -0.32
CA ASP A 197 16.69 8.71 0.24
C ASP A 197 15.50 9.63 0.54
N ARG A 198 14.46 9.54 -0.29
CA ARG A 198 13.17 10.19 -0.05
C ARG A 198 12.31 9.44 0.98
N ARG A 199 12.84 8.39 1.62
CA ARG A 199 12.22 7.53 2.65
C ARG A 199 11.00 6.75 2.13
N HIS A 200 11.00 6.39 0.85
CA HIS A 200 10.08 5.36 0.37
C HIS A 200 10.65 3.98 0.70
N ASP A 201 9.78 3.08 1.15
CA ASP A 201 10.09 1.65 1.16
C ASP A 201 9.82 1.11 -0.25
N VAL A 202 10.77 0.39 -0.84
CA VAL A 202 10.68 -0.05 -2.24
C VAL A 202 10.69 -1.57 -2.29
N VAL A 203 9.64 -2.12 -2.91
CA VAL A 203 9.40 -3.55 -3.12
C VAL A 203 9.43 -3.87 -4.60
#